data_AF-A0A381F4L5-F1
#
_entry.id   AF-A0A381F4L5-F1
#
_cell.length_a   1.000
_cell.length_b   1.000
_cell.length_c   1.000
_cell.angle_alpha   90.00
_cell.angle_beta   90.00
_cell.angle_gamma   90.00
#
_symmetry.space_group_name_H-M   'P 1'
#
loop_
_entity.id
_entity.type
_entity.pdbx_description
1 polymer ?
#
loop_
_entity_poly.entity_id
_entity_poly.type
_entity_poly.pdbx_seq_one_letter_code
_entity_poly.pdbx_strand_id
1 'polypeptide(L)'
;MKKIVEFLKLLFEKEQEAIFLEYQKDKIEEYNIFIEEQINIHFENSYEKSLGRAIPFNLIGKIHNPASDRFYKSKENASYPTQRNLYKITHYQNGTYGDLWACFVSVDNPGTGQTKILHSCFIVTLIDEDLKIVAQFNPDRDTGKWAFVGGDRELKMYKLGKLLSIERYLEPVNDDWGKEQYNKDI
;
A
#
# COMPACT_ATOMS: atom_id res chain seq x y z
N MET A 1 4.24 -16.34 6.46
CA MET A 1 4.39 -14.92 6.82
C MET A 1 5.72 -14.28 6.42
N LYS A 2 6.89 -14.86 6.74
CA LYS A 2 8.21 -14.28 6.41
C LYS A 2 8.33 -13.72 4.96
N LYS A 3 7.91 -14.50 3.96
CA LYS A 3 7.90 -14.06 2.54
C LYS A 3 7.06 -12.79 2.30
N ILE A 4 5.92 -12.63 2.99
CA ILE A 4 5.05 -11.45 2.88
C ILE A 4 5.76 -10.22 3.47
N VAL A 5 6.42 -10.39 4.62
CA VAL A 5 7.20 -9.31 5.25
C VAL A 5 8.36 -8.87 4.36
N GLU A 6 9.08 -9.83 3.75
CA GLU A 6 10.19 -9.55 2.82
C GLU A 6 9.69 -8.83 1.56
N PHE A 7 8.58 -9.29 0.99
CA PHE A 7 7.91 -8.63 -0.13
C PHE A 7 7.54 -7.18 0.18
N LEU A 8 6.89 -6.93 1.32
CA LEU A 8 6.47 -5.59 1.71
C LEU A 8 7.66 -4.67 1.99
N LYS A 9 8.72 -5.18 2.65
CA LYS A 9 9.94 -4.39 2.90
C LYS A 9 10.59 -3.94 1.60
N LEU A 10 10.75 -4.86 0.64
CA LEU A 10 11.30 -4.54 -0.67
C LEU A 10 10.42 -3.52 -1.41
N LEU A 11 9.09 -3.68 -1.36
CA LEU A 11 8.16 -2.73 -1.95
C LEU A 11 8.30 -1.34 -1.33
N PHE A 12 8.44 -1.24 -0.01
CA PHE A 12 8.57 0.06 0.67
C PHE A 12 9.94 0.72 0.42
N GLU A 13 11.01 -0.06 0.28
CA GLU A 13 12.33 0.47 -0.13
C GLU A 13 12.24 1.11 -1.53
N LYS A 14 11.61 0.41 -2.47
CA LYS A 14 11.35 0.94 -3.82
C LYS A 14 10.44 2.18 -3.77
N GLU A 15 9.42 2.18 -2.92
CA GLU A 15 8.55 3.34 -2.74
C GLU A 15 9.33 4.59 -2.29
N GLN A 16 10.27 4.45 -1.34
CA GLN A 16 11.14 5.55 -0.91
C GLN A 16 12.02 6.06 -2.06
N GLU A 17 12.57 5.17 -2.87
CA GLU A 17 13.38 5.53 -4.03
C GLU A 17 12.55 6.29 -5.07
N ALA A 18 11.34 5.82 -5.38
CA ALA A 18 10.42 6.52 -6.27
C ALA A 18 10.09 7.93 -5.77
N ILE A 19 9.75 8.08 -4.48
CA ILE A 19 9.47 9.40 -3.88
C ILE A 19 10.71 10.31 -3.96
N PHE A 20 11.91 9.76 -3.78
CA PHE A 20 13.14 10.54 -3.90
C PHE A 20 13.46 10.95 -5.35
N LEU A 21 13.15 10.09 -6.34
CA LEU A 21 13.24 10.43 -7.75
C LEU A 21 12.24 11.53 -8.14
N GLU A 22 11.02 11.50 -7.60
CA GLU A 22 10.02 12.56 -7.81
C GLU A 22 10.52 13.94 -7.36
N TYR A 23 11.40 14.01 -6.36
CA TYR A 23 11.98 15.27 -5.88
C TYR A 23 12.94 15.92 -6.88
N GLN A 24 13.34 15.20 -7.93
CA GLN A 24 14.31 15.63 -8.93
C GLN A 24 13.61 15.93 -10.26
N LYS A 25 13.50 17.22 -10.59
CA LYS A 25 12.75 17.71 -11.77
C LYS A 25 13.23 17.10 -13.09
N ASP A 26 14.53 16.83 -13.20
CA ASP A 26 15.21 16.27 -14.36
C ASP A 26 15.11 14.74 -14.46
N LYS A 27 14.54 14.06 -13.45
CA LYS A 27 14.45 12.59 -13.39
C LYS A 27 13.04 12.02 -13.55
N ILE A 28 12.10 12.79 -14.09
CA ILE A 28 10.71 12.33 -14.26
C ILE A 28 10.61 11.09 -15.14
N GLU A 29 11.43 10.98 -16.18
CA GLU A 29 11.44 9.79 -17.04
C GLU A 29 11.97 8.55 -16.29
N GLU A 30 13.08 8.71 -15.57
CA GLU A 30 13.65 7.66 -14.70
C GLU A 30 12.64 7.22 -13.64
N TYR A 31 11.96 8.17 -12.99
CA TYR A 31 10.86 7.92 -12.06
C TYR A 31 9.75 7.09 -12.71
N ASN A 32 9.28 7.49 -13.90
CA ASN A 32 8.18 6.81 -14.57
C ASN A 32 8.54 5.37 -14.98
N ILE A 33 9.77 5.14 -15.44
CA ILE A 33 10.26 3.78 -15.74
C ILE A 33 10.34 2.97 -14.45
N PHE A 34 10.92 3.54 -13.40
CA PHE A 34 11.09 2.87 -12.11
C PHE A 34 9.75 2.44 -11.50
N ILE A 35 8.74 3.31 -11.46
CA ILE A 35 7.45 2.92 -10.87
C ILE A 35 6.77 1.81 -11.69
N GLU A 36 6.86 1.84 -13.02
CA GLU A 36 6.21 0.83 -13.86
C GLU A 36 6.90 -0.52 -13.72
N GLU A 37 8.23 -0.55 -13.76
CA GLU A 37 9.00 -1.79 -13.77
C GLU A 37 9.30 -2.36 -12.38
N GLN A 38 9.35 -1.51 -11.35
CA GLN A 38 9.78 -1.94 -10.01
C GLN A 38 8.64 -1.96 -8.99
N ILE A 39 7.61 -1.13 -9.14
CA ILE A 39 6.53 -0.99 -8.14
C ILE A 39 5.22 -1.56 -8.66
N ASN A 40 4.70 -1.03 -9.77
CA ASN A 40 3.35 -1.34 -10.27
C ASN A 40 3.23 -2.79 -10.77
N ILE A 41 4.33 -3.45 -11.13
CA ILE A 41 4.35 -4.89 -11.40
C ILE A 41 3.81 -5.74 -10.23
N HIS A 42 3.80 -5.21 -9.01
CA HIS A 42 3.33 -5.90 -7.82
C HIS A 42 1.83 -5.68 -7.56
N PHE A 43 1.12 -4.96 -8.43
CA PHE A 43 -0.30 -4.66 -8.30
C PHE A 43 -1.10 -5.35 -9.41
N GLU A 44 -2.17 -6.03 -9.01
CA GLU A 44 -3.04 -6.72 -9.97
C GLU A 44 -4.16 -5.80 -10.42
N ASN A 45 -4.25 -5.58 -11.74
CA ASN A 45 -5.32 -4.79 -12.33
C ASN A 45 -6.58 -5.65 -12.46
N SER A 46 -7.62 -5.33 -11.68
CA SER A 46 -8.90 -6.03 -11.79
C SER A 46 -9.57 -5.76 -13.16
N TYR A 47 -10.07 -6.80 -13.81
CA TYR A 47 -10.87 -6.66 -15.02
C TYR A 47 -12.32 -6.32 -14.69
N GLU A 48 -12.77 -5.12 -15.09
CA GLU A 48 -14.15 -4.69 -14.90
C GLU A 48 -15.00 -5.10 -16.11
N LYS A 49 -15.82 -6.14 -15.92
CA LYS A 49 -16.66 -6.71 -16.99
C LYS A 49 -17.62 -5.69 -17.56
N SER A 50 -18.19 -4.81 -16.74
CA SER A 50 -19.16 -3.80 -17.22
C SER A 50 -18.51 -2.76 -18.13
N LEU A 51 -17.20 -2.54 -17.99
CA LEU A 51 -16.43 -1.58 -18.78
C LEU A 51 -15.61 -2.24 -19.89
N GLY A 52 -15.57 -3.59 -19.93
CA GLY A 52 -14.82 -4.35 -20.92
C GLY A 52 -13.30 -4.12 -20.87
N ARG A 53 -12.76 -3.67 -19.72
CA ARG A 53 -11.34 -3.31 -19.59
C ARG A 53 -10.79 -3.55 -18.19
N ALA A 54 -9.47 -3.71 -18.12
CA ALA A 54 -8.74 -3.64 -16.85
C ALA A 54 -8.80 -2.21 -16.27
N ILE A 55 -8.99 -2.12 -14.96
CA ILE A 55 -8.95 -0.86 -14.23
C ILE A 55 -7.56 -0.74 -13.60
N PRO A 56 -6.78 0.28 -13.97
CA PRO A 56 -5.47 0.50 -13.38
C PRO A 56 -5.57 0.63 -11.86
N PHE A 57 -4.79 -0.17 -11.15
CA PHE A 57 -4.62 -0.12 -9.72
C PHE A 57 -3.13 -0.16 -9.43
N ASN A 58 -2.61 0.96 -8.94
CA ASN A 58 -1.19 1.19 -8.72
C ASN A 58 -1.00 1.85 -7.36
N LEU A 59 0.17 1.66 -6.75
CA LEU A 59 0.52 2.37 -5.51
C LEU A 59 0.74 3.87 -5.77
N ILE A 60 1.53 4.15 -6.81
CA ILE A 60 1.95 5.49 -7.21
C ILE A 60 1.80 5.63 -8.72
N GLY A 61 1.30 6.78 -9.17
CA GLY A 61 1.06 7.08 -10.57
C GLY A 61 2.26 7.72 -11.27
N LYS A 62 2.26 7.62 -12.61
CA LYS A 62 3.21 8.33 -13.46
C LYS A 62 3.01 9.83 -13.38
N ILE A 63 4.12 10.56 -13.52
CA ILE A 63 4.14 12.01 -13.62
C ILE A 63 4.21 12.37 -15.09
N HIS A 64 3.13 12.94 -15.62
CA HIS A 64 3.06 13.42 -17.00
C HIS A 64 3.53 14.87 -17.15
N ASN A 65 3.39 15.67 -16.09
CA ASN A 65 3.85 17.05 -16.06
C ASN A 65 4.66 17.27 -14.78
N PRO A 66 5.83 17.93 -14.86
CA PRO A 66 6.58 18.30 -13.67
C PRO A 66 5.69 19.10 -12.71
N ALA A 67 5.95 18.93 -11.42
CA ALA A 67 5.37 19.78 -10.40
C ALA A 67 5.83 21.25 -10.57
N SER A 68 5.26 22.16 -9.79
CA SER A 68 5.69 23.56 -9.83
C SER A 68 7.17 23.72 -9.42
N ASP A 69 7.86 24.75 -9.92
CA ASP A 69 9.22 25.07 -9.46
C ASP A 69 9.28 25.31 -7.94
N ARG A 70 8.18 25.80 -7.34
CA ARG A 70 8.06 25.94 -5.89
C ARG A 70 8.15 24.60 -5.16
N PHE A 71 7.57 23.54 -5.73
CA PHE A 71 7.68 22.19 -5.18
C PHE A 71 9.15 21.74 -5.20
N TYR A 72 9.82 21.80 -6.34
CA TYR A 72 11.20 21.36 -6.44
C TYR A 72 12.15 22.15 -5.55
N LYS A 73 11.99 23.48 -5.46
CA LYS A 73 12.73 24.31 -4.51
C LYS A 73 12.51 23.90 -3.05
N SER A 74 11.30 23.47 -2.69
CA SER A 74 11.02 22.93 -1.35
C SER A 74 11.69 21.58 -1.08
N LYS A 75 12.17 20.89 -2.12
CA LYS A 75 12.80 19.57 -2.05
C LYS A 75 14.32 19.56 -2.23
N GLU A 76 14.96 20.68 -2.60
CA GLU A 76 16.42 20.76 -2.80
C GLU A 76 17.25 20.25 -1.63
N ASN A 77 16.76 20.39 -0.39
CA ASN A 77 17.41 19.90 0.83
C ASN A 77 16.53 18.90 1.61
N ALA A 78 15.57 18.26 0.93
CA ALA A 78 14.74 17.25 1.57
C ALA A 78 15.60 16.04 1.94
N SER A 79 15.40 15.53 3.16
CA SER A 79 15.97 14.25 3.56
C SER A 79 15.40 13.12 2.70
N TYR A 80 16.15 12.02 2.60
CA TYR A 80 15.67 10.81 1.95
C TYR A 80 14.34 10.36 2.59
N PRO A 81 13.34 9.93 1.80
CA PRO A 81 12.02 9.57 2.31
C PRO A 81 12.10 8.50 3.40
N THR A 82 11.19 8.55 4.36
CA THR A 82 11.08 7.54 5.42
C THR A 82 10.30 6.33 4.90
N GLN A 83 10.68 5.13 5.32
CA GLN A 83 9.99 3.90 4.92
C GLN A 83 8.62 3.79 5.60
N ARG A 84 7.65 3.15 4.94
CA ARG A 84 6.41 2.74 5.60
C ARG A 84 6.69 1.79 6.76
N ASN A 85 5.88 1.90 7.80
CA ASN A 85 5.86 0.94 8.89
C ASN A 85 4.84 -0.17 8.64
N LEU A 86 5.22 -1.42 8.95
CA LEU A 86 4.31 -2.55 9.00
C LEU A 86 3.80 -2.73 10.44
N TYR A 87 2.48 -2.66 10.63
CA TYR A 87 1.87 -2.84 11.95
C TYR A 87 1.43 -4.28 12.19
N LYS A 88 0.67 -4.86 11.26
CA LYS A 88 0.03 -6.16 11.42
C LYS A 88 -0.13 -6.86 10.07
N ILE A 89 -0.07 -8.18 10.06
CA ILE A 89 -0.56 -9.00 8.95
C ILE A 89 -1.59 -9.98 9.48
N THR A 90 -2.77 -9.99 8.87
CA THR A 90 -3.80 -11.01 9.11
C THR A 90 -3.90 -11.94 7.91
N HIS A 91 -3.87 -13.25 8.14
CA HIS A 91 -3.94 -14.29 7.12
C HIS A 91 -5.31 -14.95 7.13
N TYR A 92 -5.95 -15.04 5.96
CA TYR A 92 -7.25 -15.67 5.76
C TYR A 92 -7.20 -16.74 4.66
N GLN A 93 -8.08 -17.73 4.79
CA GLN A 93 -8.51 -18.58 3.69
C GLN A 93 -9.74 -17.96 3.00
N ASN A 94 -9.53 -17.45 1.80
CA ASN A 94 -10.55 -16.90 0.90
C ASN A 94 -11.03 -17.96 -0.12
N GLY A 95 -12.29 -17.85 -0.54
CA GLY A 95 -12.89 -18.79 -1.50
C GLY A 95 -12.47 -18.58 -2.96
N THR A 96 -12.08 -17.38 -3.34
CA THR A 96 -11.69 -17.02 -4.72
C THR A 96 -10.17 -17.08 -4.89
N TYR A 97 -9.42 -16.47 -3.96
CA TYR A 97 -7.97 -16.30 -4.08
C TYR A 97 -7.15 -17.37 -3.35
N GLY A 98 -7.78 -18.25 -2.55
CA GLY A 98 -7.04 -19.13 -1.67
C GLY A 98 -6.51 -18.36 -0.46
N ASP A 99 -5.19 -18.23 -0.32
CA ASP A 99 -4.59 -17.49 0.79
C ASP A 99 -4.62 -15.98 0.54
N LEU A 100 -5.19 -15.21 1.48
CA LEU A 100 -5.13 -13.74 1.50
C LEU A 100 -4.40 -13.23 2.74
N TRP A 101 -3.57 -12.21 2.56
CA TRP A 101 -2.91 -11.49 3.64
C TRP A 101 -3.34 -10.02 3.64
N ALA A 102 -4.09 -9.61 4.67
CA ALA A 102 -4.38 -8.20 4.93
C ALA A 102 -3.21 -7.58 5.69
N CYS A 103 -2.49 -6.68 5.04
CA CYS A 103 -1.25 -6.09 5.51
C CYS A 103 -1.48 -4.63 5.89
N PHE A 104 -1.46 -4.34 7.20
CA PHE A 104 -1.76 -3.03 7.76
C PHE A 104 -0.48 -2.20 7.91
N VAL A 105 -0.44 -1.05 7.23
CA VAL A 105 0.77 -0.23 7.06
C VAL A 105 0.50 1.25 7.30
N SER A 106 1.57 2.04 7.46
CA SER A 106 1.48 3.51 7.59
C SER A 106 1.22 4.18 6.25
N VAL A 107 1.05 5.51 6.27
CA VAL A 107 1.22 6.35 5.07
C VAL A 107 2.62 6.18 4.46
N ASP A 108 2.76 6.46 3.17
CA ASP A 108 4.04 6.67 2.50
C ASP A 108 4.79 7.84 3.14
N ASN A 109 6.12 7.76 3.11
CA ASN A 109 7.03 8.78 3.64
C ASN A 109 6.54 9.42 4.96
N PRO A 110 6.32 8.61 6.02
CA PRO A 110 5.70 9.11 7.22
C PRO A 110 6.60 10.15 7.90
N GLY A 111 6.08 11.36 8.11
CA GLY A 111 6.81 12.45 8.76
C GLY A 111 7.08 12.19 10.24
N THR A 112 8.06 12.89 10.81
CA THR A 112 8.40 12.83 12.25
C THR A 112 7.18 13.18 13.10
N GLY A 113 6.66 12.20 13.87
CA GLY A 113 5.47 12.34 14.72
C GLY A 113 4.19 11.72 14.14
N GLN A 114 4.06 11.58 12.82
CA GLN A 114 3.00 10.80 12.15
C GLN A 114 3.41 9.34 11.90
N THR A 115 4.64 8.98 12.29
CA THR A 115 5.30 7.69 12.05
C THR A 115 4.56 6.47 12.59
N LYS A 116 3.52 6.62 13.40
CA LYS A 116 2.80 5.48 13.99
C LYS A 116 1.29 5.49 13.74
N ILE A 117 0.85 6.22 12.71
CA ILE A 117 -0.54 6.18 12.23
C ILE A 117 -0.72 5.00 11.28
N LEU A 118 -1.72 4.18 11.56
CA LEU A 118 -2.16 3.11 10.69
C LEU A 118 -3.07 3.71 9.61
N HIS A 119 -2.74 3.50 8.33
CA HIS A 119 -3.37 4.26 7.25
C HIS A 119 -3.77 3.44 6.02
N SER A 120 -3.10 2.33 5.74
CA SER A 120 -3.46 1.53 4.56
C SER A 120 -3.49 0.06 4.90
N CYS A 121 -4.36 -0.67 4.23
CA CYS A 121 -4.44 -2.11 4.28
C CYS A 121 -4.29 -2.63 2.84
N PHE A 122 -3.17 -3.29 2.56
CA PHE A 122 -2.94 -3.98 1.30
C PHE A 122 -3.42 -5.42 1.41
N ILE A 123 -4.26 -5.86 0.47
CA ILE A 123 -4.63 -7.26 0.36
C ILE A 123 -3.66 -7.93 -0.61
N VAL A 124 -2.86 -8.84 -0.08
CA VAL A 124 -1.82 -9.56 -0.80
C VAL A 124 -2.26 -11.00 -1.04
N THR A 125 -1.95 -11.56 -2.20
CA THR A 125 -2.14 -12.98 -2.55
C THR A 125 -1.05 -13.44 -3.50
N LEU A 126 -1.01 -14.74 -3.79
CA LEU A 126 -0.24 -15.29 -4.91
C LEU A 126 -1.09 -15.27 -6.18
N ILE A 127 -0.51 -14.79 -7.29
CA ILE A 127 -1.03 -14.89 -8.66
C ILE A 127 0.13 -15.37 -9.52
N ASP A 128 -0.06 -16.48 -10.23
CA ASP A 128 1.00 -17.09 -11.07
C ASP A 128 2.35 -17.22 -10.33
N GLU A 129 2.29 -17.69 -9.08
CA GLU A 129 3.42 -17.87 -8.16
C GLU A 129 4.08 -16.59 -7.61
N ASP A 130 3.65 -15.41 -8.06
CA ASP A 130 4.13 -14.11 -7.60
C ASP A 130 3.21 -13.48 -6.54
N LEU A 131 3.80 -12.83 -5.55
CA LEU A 131 3.03 -12.01 -4.60
C LEU A 131 2.56 -10.73 -5.28
N LYS A 132 1.24 -10.53 -5.28
CA LYS A 132 0.57 -9.34 -5.82
C LYS A 132 -0.35 -8.71 -4.77
N ILE A 133 -0.45 -7.38 -4.82
CA ILE A 133 -1.48 -6.61 -4.12
C ILE A 133 -2.71 -6.55 -5.04
N VAL A 134 -3.82 -7.11 -4.57
CA VAL A 134 -5.06 -7.23 -5.35
C VAL A 134 -6.14 -6.25 -4.91
N ALA A 135 -6.02 -5.65 -3.72
CA ALA A 135 -6.89 -4.58 -3.27
C ALA A 135 -6.23 -3.70 -2.23
N GLN A 136 -6.71 -2.47 -2.10
CA GLN A 136 -6.32 -1.54 -1.05
C GLN A 136 -7.54 -0.95 -0.36
N PHE A 137 -7.43 -0.82 0.96
CA PHE A 137 -8.38 -0.10 1.81
C PHE A 137 -7.65 0.96 2.62
N ASN A 138 -8.29 2.10 2.84
CA ASN A 138 -7.84 3.15 3.77
C ASN A 138 -8.92 3.41 4.84
N PRO A 139 -8.55 3.95 6.00
CA PRO A 139 -9.49 4.39 7.02
C PRO A 139 -10.41 5.48 6.46
N ASP A 140 -11.71 5.27 6.57
CA ASP A 140 -12.71 6.32 6.54
C ASP A 140 -12.95 6.76 7.98
N ARG A 141 -12.39 7.93 8.32
CA ARG A 141 -12.45 8.49 9.68
C ARG A 141 -13.83 8.99 10.06
N ASP A 142 -14.68 9.31 9.08
CA ASP A 142 -16.04 9.78 9.33
C ASP A 142 -16.94 8.61 9.75
N THR A 143 -16.73 7.43 9.14
CA THR A 143 -17.53 6.23 9.44
C THR A 143 -16.85 5.25 10.40
N GLY A 144 -15.56 5.44 10.69
CA GLY A 144 -14.75 4.55 11.51
C GLY A 144 -14.48 3.19 10.85
N LYS A 145 -14.67 3.08 9.53
CA LYS A 145 -14.55 1.83 8.76
C LYS A 145 -13.41 1.86 7.77
N TRP A 146 -13.09 0.71 7.22
CA TRP A 146 -12.20 0.58 6.07
C TRP A 146 -12.98 0.86 4.78
N ALA A 147 -12.56 1.88 4.04
CA ALA A 147 -13.08 2.24 2.73
C ALA A 147 -12.19 1.66 1.62
N PHE A 148 -12.83 1.11 0.59
CA PHE A 148 -12.15 0.60 -0.59
C PHE A 148 -11.54 1.75 -1.40
N VAL A 149 -10.28 1.58 -1.83
CA VAL A 149 -9.53 2.58 -2.60
C VAL A 149 -9.30 2.11 -4.03
N GLY A 150 -8.92 0.84 -4.23
CA GLY A 150 -8.57 0.32 -5.55
C GLY A 150 -8.33 -1.19 -5.55
N GLY A 151 -8.23 -1.76 -6.76
CA GLY A 151 -8.07 -3.19 -7.02
C GLY A 151 -9.40 -3.92 -7.23
N ASP A 152 -9.47 -5.18 -6.82
CA ASP A 152 -10.66 -6.02 -6.94
C ASP A 152 -11.77 -5.57 -5.97
N ARG A 153 -12.83 -5.02 -6.55
CA ARG A 153 -14.01 -4.51 -5.83
C ARG A 153 -14.85 -5.60 -5.18
N GLU A 154 -14.71 -6.85 -5.59
CA GLU A 154 -15.44 -7.97 -4.97
C GLU A 154 -14.88 -8.31 -3.59
N LEU A 155 -13.61 -8.01 -3.35
CA LEU A 155 -13.03 -8.09 -2.01
C LEU A 155 -13.65 -7.03 -1.11
N LYS A 156 -14.19 -7.48 0.03
CA LYS A 156 -14.71 -6.61 1.09
C LYS A 156 -13.88 -6.85 2.35
N MET A 157 -13.37 -5.77 2.94
CA MET A 157 -12.49 -5.84 4.13
C MET A 157 -13.03 -6.75 5.23
N TYR A 158 -14.34 -6.72 5.49
CA TYR A 158 -14.98 -7.50 6.55
C TYR A 158 -15.51 -8.88 6.10
N LYS A 159 -15.12 -9.34 4.90
CA LYS A 159 -15.52 -10.62 4.31
C LYS A 159 -14.35 -11.26 3.54
N LEU A 160 -13.14 -11.21 4.10
CA LEU A 160 -11.94 -11.75 3.45
C LEU A 160 -11.84 -13.27 3.49
N GLY A 161 -12.58 -13.94 4.39
CA GLY A 161 -12.65 -15.39 4.47
C GLY A 161 -12.50 -15.91 5.89
N LYS A 162 -12.08 -17.18 6.04
CA LYS A 162 -11.81 -17.78 7.35
C LYS A 162 -10.46 -17.26 7.86
N LEU A 163 -10.45 -16.61 9.02
CA LEU A 163 -9.22 -16.22 9.71
C LEU A 163 -8.37 -17.46 10.05
N LEU A 164 -7.08 -17.40 9.70
CA LEU A 164 -6.10 -18.47 9.98
C LEU A 164 -5.06 -18.05 11.02
N SER A 165 -4.46 -16.87 10.87
CA SER A 165 -3.44 -16.37 11.80
C SER A 165 -3.30 -14.85 11.78
N ILE A 166 -2.70 -14.29 12.83
CA ILE A 166 -2.40 -12.86 12.96
C ILE A 166 -0.97 -12.71 13.48
N GLU A 167 -0.16 -11.91 12.81
CA GLU A 167 1.14 -11.46 13.29
C GLU A 167 1.15 -9.94 13.47
N ARG A 168 1.70 -9.49 14.61
CA ARG A 168 1.72 -8.09 15.03
C ARG A 168 3.19 -7.67 15.19
N TYR A 169 3.56 -6.52 14.63
CA TYR A 169 4.96 -6.08 14.49
C TYR A 169 5.22 -4.76 15.21
N LEU A 170 4.49 -3.71 14.84
CA LEU A 170 4.58 -2.39 15.46
C LEU A 170 3.20 -2.00 15.97
N GLU A 171 3.13 -1.52 17.22
CA GLU A 171 1.89 -0.98 17.76
C GLU A 171 1.73 0.51 17.35
N PRO A 172 0.53 0.93 16.88
CA PRO A 172 0.23 2.34 16.65
C PRO A 172 0.34 3.17 17.93
N VAL A 173 0.81 4.41 17.82
CA VAL A 173 0.98 5.33 18.96
C VAL A 173 0.29 6.64 18.65
N ASN A 174 -0.43 7.18 19.63
CA ASN A 174 -1.25 8.39 19.48
C ASN A 174 -2.27 8.28 18.33
N ASP A 175 -2.75 7.07 18.07
CA ASP A 175 -3.73 6.73 17.05
C ASP A 175 -4.72 5.72 17.64
N ASP A 176 -5.76 6.21 18.33
CA ASP A 176 -6.70 5.35 19.06
C ASP A 176 -7.48 4.42 18.13
N TRP A 177 -7.87 4.93 16.96
CA TRP A 177 -8.51 4.12 15.93
C TRP A 177 -7.53 3.07 15.40
N GLY A 178 -6.28 3.44 15.10
CA GLY A 178 -5.25 2.50 14.67
C GLY A 178 -4.98 1.40 15.70
N LYS A 179 -4.90 1.74 16.99
CA LYS A 179 -4.76 0.78 18.09
C LYS A 179 -5.94 -0.18 18.16
N GLU A 180 -7.16 0.34 18.00
CA GLU A 180 -8.36 -0.50 17.95
C GLU A 180 -8.27 -1.49 16.78
N GLN A 181 -7.96 -1.04 15.57
CA GLN A 181 -7.84 -1.92 14.40
C GLN A 181 -6.67 -2.91 14.52
N TYR A 182 -5.56 -2.50 15.13
CA TYR A 182 -4.42 -3.37 15.42
C TYR A 182 -4.79 -4.52 16.36
N ASN A 183 -5.61 -4.24 17.38
CA ASN A 183 -6.04 -5.24 18.36
C ASN A 183 -7.18 -6.14 17.86
N LYS A 184 -7.97 -5.69 16.88
CA LYS A 184 -9.04 -6.51 16.30
C LYS A 184 -8.53 -7.70 15.49
N ASP A 185 -9.31 -8.77 15.52
CA ASP A 185 -9.16 -9.97 14.70
C ASP A 185 -10.02 -9.93 13.42
N ILE A 186 -10.53 -8.74 13.06
CA ILE A 186 -11.29 -8.46 11.82
C ILE A 186 -10.66 -9.22 10.66
#